data_AF-A0A2E6AKD3-F1
#
_entry.id   AF-A0A2E6AKD3-F1
#
_cell.length_a   1.000
_cell.length_b   1.000
_cell.length_c   1.000
_cell.angle_alpha   90.00
_cell.angle_beta   90.00
_cell.angle_gamma   90.00
#
_symmetry.space_group_name_H-M   'P 1'
#
loop_
_entity.id
_entity.type
_entity.pdbx_description
1 polymer ?
#
loop_
_entity_poly.entity_id
_entity_poly.type
_entity_poly.pdbx_seq_one_letter_code
_entity_poly.pdbx_strand_id
1 'polypeptide(L)'
;MPEGDTLFRIAHQLRHSIDGRRIERALSPLGRVVVDCIEGHTVTAIEARGKHLLIFLDSGDAIHSHLGMTGSWHVYAVGQRWHKSQELADLVLEFAELSCVCFHSKTLEKLSRTALRRHPHLARLGPDLLGNQFDMDEALKRFRRRDDVPIGVALMDQTIISGIGNVYKSEILFLEGLDPFQDVSRLSDYQLRTLFRRAQYLLRKNVGRQPRRTRFGHDGKRHWVYGRSGEKCLKCGGTIHMRRQGDLGRSTYWCPPCQEVSGTGRRAGRP
;
A
#
# COMPACT_ATOMS: atom_id res chain seq x y z
N MET A 1 7.70 -2.28 -4.85
CA MET A 1 6.29 -2.69 -4.88
C MET A 1 5.44 -1.64 -4.16
N PRO A 2 4.58 -0.92 -4.88
CA PRO A 2 3.65 0.04 -4.30
C PRO A 2 2.72 -0.59 -3.25
N GLU A 3 2.70 0.00 -2.05
CA GLU A 3 1.69 -0.21 -1.00
C GLU A 3 1.23 1.18 -0.52
N GLY A 4 0.43 1.26 0.56
CA GLY A 4 -0.19 2.52 0.99
C GLY A 4 0.79 3.66 1.20
N ASP A 5 1.94 3.40 1.81
CA ASP A 5 3.05 4.37 1.97
C ASP A 5 3.51 4.97 0.64
N THR A 6 3.59 4.15 -0.40
CA THR A 6 4.06 4.54 -1.73
C THR A 6 3.04 5.44 -2.41
N LEU A 7 1.77 5.07 -2.34
CA LEU A 7 0.69 5.87 -2.93
C LEU A 7 0.53 7.19 -2.18
N PHE A 8 0.61 7.18 -0.85
CA PHE A 8 0.53 8.39 -0.05
C PHE A 8 1.69 9.35 -0.36
N ARG A 9 2.91 8.82 -0.49
CA ARG A 9 4.09 9.60 -0.93
C ARG A 9 3.88 10.20 -2.31
N ILE A 10 3.40 9.41 -3.26
CA ILE A 10 3.13 9.88 -4.64
C ILE A 10 2.06 10.97 -4.62
N ALA A 11 0.96 10.77 -3.90
CA ALA A 11 -0.09 11.78 -3.75
C ALA A 11 0.46 13.07 -3.14
N HIS A 12 1.29 12.99 -2.10
CA HIS A 12 1.93 14.17 -1.50
C HIS A 12 2.86 14.89 -2.49
N GLN A 13 3.69 14.14 -3.22
CA GLN A 13 4.59 14.72 -4.23
C GLN A 13 3.79 15.43 -5.34
N LEU A 14 2.77 14.77 -5.87
CA LEU A 14 1.94 15.35 -6.92
C LEU A 14 1.15 16.56 -6.40
N ARG A 15 0.61 16.54 -5.18
CA ARG A 15 -0.08 17.72 -4.61
C ARG A 15 0.84 18.93 -4.61
N HIS A 16 2.06 18.76 -4.14
CA HIS A 16 3.02 19.85 -4.12
C HIS A 16 3.38 20.37 -5.53
N SER A 17 3.33 19.49 -6.54
CA SER A 17 3.73 19.82 -7.90
C SER A 17 2.61 20.38 -8.77
N ILE A 18 1.37 19.89 -8.65
CA ILE A 18 0.32 20.12 -9.65
C ILE A 18 -1.07 20.45 -9.08
N ASP A 19 -1.24 20.50 -7.75
CA ASP A 19 -2.52 20.92 -7.16
C ASP A 19 -2.84 22.38 -7.54
N GLY A 20 -4.08 22.64 -7.96
CA GLY A 20 -4.52 23.93 -8.48
C GLY A 20 -3.98 24.29 -9.87
N ARG A 21 -3.23 23.40 -10.55
CA ARG A 21 -2.69 23.67 -11.89
C ARG A 21 -3.60 23.11 -12.98
N ARG A 22 -3.67 23.83 -14.10
CA ARG A 22 -4.39 23.44 -15.30
C ARG A 22 -3.56 22.48 -16.15
N ILE A 23 -4.16 21.37 -16.58
CA ILE A 23 -3.56 20.43 -17.52
C ILE A 23 -3.60 21.07 -18.91
N GLU A 24 -2.44 21.38 -19.48
CA GLU A 24 -2.35 22.00 -20.81
C GLU A 24 -2.49 20.97 -21.92
N ARG A 25 -1.94 19.77 -21.68
CA ARG A 25 -2.00 18.65 -22.61
C ARG A 25 -1.98 17.33 -21.85
N ALA A 26 -2.61 16.31 -22.41
CA ALA A 26 -2.62 14.96 -21.88
C ALA A 26 -2.39 13.95 -23.02
N LEU A 27 -1.53 12.97 -22.78
CA LEU A 27 -1.22 11.92 -23.76
C LEU A 27 -1.40 10.55 -23.11
N SER A 28 -2.03 9.62 -23.82
CA SER A 28 -2.02 8.21 -23.45
C SER A 28 -1.38 7.40 -24.58
N PRO A 29 -0.04 7.31 -24.63
CA PRO A 29 0.68 6.66 -25.73
C PRO A 29 0.24 5.21 -25.98
N LEU A 30 -0.15 4.50 -24.92
CA LEU A 30 -0.65 3.13 -24.97
C LEU A 30 -2.18 3.02 -25.07
N GLY A 31 -2.88 4.14 -25.29
CA GLY A 31 -4.34 4.17 -25.45
C GLY A 31 -5.12 3.70 -24.21
N ARG A 32 -4.54 3.85 -23.01
CA ARG A 32 -5.13 3.37 -21.74
C ARG A 32 -6.34 4.20 -21.31
N VAL A 33 -6.35 5.49 -21.64
CA VAL A 33 -7.38 6.46 -21.25
C VAL A 33 -7.63 7.45 -22.38
N VAL A 34 -8.89 7.86 -22.55
CA VAL A 34 -9.28 8.96 -23.45
C VAL A 34 -8.90 10.29 -22.80
N VAL A 35 -8.03 11.05 -23.45
CA VAL A 35 -7.38 12.24 -22.87
C VAL A 35 -8.09 13.56 -23.17
N ASP A 36 -8.91 13.63 -24.23
CA ASP A 36 -9.59 14.87 -24.65
C ASP A 36 -10.51 15.45 -23.56
N CYS A 37 -11.01 14.59 -22.66
CA CYS A 37 -11.84 14.99 -21.52
C CYS A 37 -11.04 15.26 -20.23
N ILE A 38 -9.71 15.30 -20.34
CA ILE A 38 -8.76 15.63 -19.27
C ILE A 38 -8.06 16.96 -19.58
N GLU A 39 -7.73 17.19 -20.86
CA GLU A 39 -7.08 18.43 -21.29
C GLU A 39 -7.90 19.67 -20.95
N GLY A 40 -7.22 20.71 -20.49
CA GLY A 40 -7.83 21.98 -20.13
C GLY A 40 -8.51 22.04 -18.77
N HIS A 41 -8.64 20.91 -18.06
CA HIS A 41 -9.17 20.88 -16.71
C HIS A 41 -8.10 21.17 -15.65
N THR A 42 -8.54 21.75 -14.52
CA THR A 42 -7.70 22.05 -13.36
C THR A 42 -7.70 20.90 -12.37
N VAL A 43 -6.52 20.54 -11.84
CA VAL A 43 -6.42 19.58 -10.73
C VAL A 43 -6.90 20.26 -9.44
N THR A 44 -7.90 19.68 -8.78
CA THR A 44 -8.54 20.27 -7.59
C THR A 44 -8.21 19.55 -6.29
N ALA A 45 -7.81 18.27 -6.38
CA ALA A 45 -7.35 17.49 -5.25
C ALA A 45 -6.59 16.26 -5.72
N ILE A 46 -5.71 15.73 -4.88
CA ILE A 46 -5.05 14.44 -5.13
C ILE A 46 -5.04 13.62 -3.84
N GLU A 47 -5.60 12.43 -3.93
CA GLU A 47 -5.79 11.54 -2.78
C GLU A 47 -5.16 10.18 -3.02
N ALA A 48 -4.60 9.61 -1.96
CA ALA A 48 -4.33 8.18 -1.89
C ALA A 48 -5.43 7.53 -1.05
N ARG A 49 -6.04 6.46 -1.57
CA ARG A 49 -7.02 5.64 -0.84
C ARG A 49 -6.55 4.18 -0.86
N GLY A 50 -5.96 3.73 0.24
CA GLY A 50 -5.27 2.44 0.31
C GLY A 50 -4.15 2.35 -0.72
N LYS A 51 -4.33 1.54 -1.78
CA LYS A 51 -3.34 1.39 -2.87
C LYS A 51 -3.78 2.02 -4.19
N HIS A 52 -4.77 2.91 -4.13
CA HIS A 52 -5.29 3.66 -5.26
C HIS A 52 -4.84 5.11 -5.17
N LEU A 53 -4.53 5.71 -6.32
CA LEU A 53 -4.30 7.14 -6.47
C LEU A 53 -5.47 7.76 -7.23
N LEU A 54 -5.96 8.89 -6.77
CA LEU A 54 -7.01 9.68 -7.41
C LEU A 54 -6.50 11.10 -7.62
N ILE A 55 -6.58 11.60 -8.84
CA ILE A 55 -6.35 13.01 -9.21
C ILE A 55 -7.71 13.57 -9.64
N PHE A 56 -8.27 14.48 -8.85
CA PHE A 56 -9.58 15.08 -9.09
C PHE A 56 -9.45 16.31 -9.99
N LEU A 57 -10.44 16.49 -10.86
CA LEU A 57 -10.52 17.59 -11.82
C LEU A 57 -11.69 18.53 -11.46
N ASP A 58 -11.63 19.77 -11.93
CA ASP A 58 -12.69 20.78 -11.76
C ASP A 58 -14.02 20.41 -12.46
N SER A 59 -13.98 19.52 -13.46
CA SER A 59 -15.17 18.89 -14.04
C SER A 59 -15.95 17.99 -13.07
N GLY A 60 -15.35 17.60 -11.95
CA GLY A 60 -15.88 16.62 -11.01
C GLY A 60 -15.51 15.17 -11.34
N ASP A 61 -14.77 14.94 -12.42
CA ASP A 61 -14.17 13.66 -12.77
C ASP A 61 -12.87 13.41 -11.98
N ALA A 62 -12.39 12.16 -12.00
CA ALA A 62 -11.12 11.79 -11.40
C ALA A 62 -10.32 10.85 -12.31
N ILE A 63 -9.01 11.08 -12.41
CA ILE A 63 -8.06 10.10 -12.95
C ILE A 63 -7.71 9.14 -11.82
N HIS A 64 -8.03 7.86 -12.02
CA HIS A 64 -7.73 6.80 -11.07
C HIS A 64 -6.58 5.94 -11.59
N SER A 65 -5.58 5.69 -10.74
CA SER A 65 -4.55 4.69 -11.03
C SER A 65 -4.32 3.73 -9.86
N HIS A 66 -4.12 2.45 -10.20
CA HIS A 66 -3.63 1.43 -9.29
C HIS A 66 -2.30 0.88 -9.85
N LEU A 67 -1.19 1.14 -9.16
CA LEU A 67 0.17 0.93 -9.72
C LEU A 67 0.61 -0.54 -9.78
N GLY A 68 -0.08 -1.45 -9.10
CA GLY A 68 0.30 -2.85 -9.08
C GLY A 68 1.68 -3.04 -8.43
N MET A 69 2.57 -3.80 -9.09
CA MET A 69 3.88 -4.16 -8.52
C MET A 69 5.02 -3.25 -8.96
N THR A 70 4.96 -2.74 -10.19
CA THR A 70 6.06 -2.05 -10.89
C THR A 70 5.70 -0.63 -11.32
N GLY A 71 4.42 -0.25 -11.23
CA GLY A 71 3.96 1.06 -11.65
C GLY A 71 4.50 2.19 -10.80
N SER A 72 4.62 3.37 -11.41
CA SER A 72 5.15 4.57 -10.76
C SER A 72 4.61 5.85 -11.41
N TRP A 73 4.50 6.90 -10.59
CA TRP A 73 4.32 8.28 -11.06
C TRP A 73 5.63 9.04 -10.89
N HIS A 74 5.98 9.80 -11.93
CA HIS A 74 7.19 10.60 -11.98
C HIS A 74 6.81 12.04 -12.31
N VAL A 75 7.60 13.00 -11.83
CA VAL A 75 7.47 14.42 -12.14
C VAL A 75 8.79 14.86 -12.74
N TYR A 76 8.71 15.55 -13.88
CA TYR A 76 9.83 16.08 -14.63
C TYR A 76 9.59 17.56 -14.91
N ALA A 77 10.67 18.34 -15.04
CA ALA A 77 10.57 19.66 -15.68
C ALA A 77 10.29 19.49 -17.18
N VAL A 78 9.62 20.46 -17.79
CA VAL A 78 9.44 20.48 -19.25
C VAL A 78 10.81 20.42 -19.95
N GLY A 79 10.94 19.58 -20.96
CA GLY A 79 12.20 19.33 -21.69
C GLY A 79 13.20 18.42 -20.97
N GLN A 80 12.98 18.06 -19.70
CA GLN A 80 13.84 17.13 -18.99
C GLN A 80 13.71 15.71 -19.57
N ARG A 81 14.85 15.07 -19.84
CA ARG A 81 14.88 13.66 -20.25
C ARG A 81 14.32 12.76 -19.14
N TRP A 82 13.38 11.88 -19.51
CA TRP A 82 12.79 10.94 -18.58
C TRP A 82 13.77 9.83 -18.18
N HIS A 83 13.60 9.32 -16.96
CA HIS A 83 14.40 8.19 -16.46
C HIS A 83 13.95 6.83 -17.01
N LYS A 84 12.80 6.78 -17.70
CA LYS A 84 12.21 5.59 -18.32
C LYS A 84 11.90 5.88 -19.78
N SER A 85 11.86 4.83 -20.60
CA SER A 85 11.44 4.95 -22.01
C SER A 85 10.03 5.51 -22.12
N GLN A 86 9.80 6.35 -23.13
CA GLN A 86 8.49 6.95 -23.41
C GLN A 86 7.44 5.89 -23.76
N GLU A 87 7.86 4.78 -24.37
CA GLU A 87 7.00 3.64 -24.73
C GLU A 87 6.35 2.96 -23.52
N LEU A 88 6.88 3.20 -22.32
CA LEU A 88 6.37 2.63 -21.07
C LEU A 88 5.32 3.53 -20.41
N ALA A 89 5.06 4.72 -20.96
CA ALA A 89 4.14 5.69 -20.39
C ALA A 89 2.69 5.30 -20.69
N ASP A 90 1.90 5.10 -19.63
CA ASP A 90 0.45 4.88 -19.74
C ASP A 90 -0.30 6.22 -19.88
N LEU A 91 0.19 7.26 -19.20
CA LEU A 91 -0.38 8.61 -19.20
C LEU A 91 0.69 9.67 -18.94
N VAL A 92 0.63 10.75 -19.69
CA VAL A 92 1.42 11.97 -19.55
C VAL A 92 0.45 13.12 -19.33
N LEU A 93 0.68 13.91 -18.29
CA LEU A 93 -0.03 15.17 -18.03
C LEU A 93 0.99 16.30 -18.09
N GLU A 94 0.83 17.20 -19.05
CA GLU A 94 1.69 18.36 -19.23
C GLU A 94 1.04 19.61 -18.63
N PHE A 95 1.86 20.38 -17.95
CA PHE A 95 1.57 21.66 -17.31
C PHE A 95 2.64 22.65 -17.78
N ALA A 96 2.40 23.95 -17.58
CA ALA A 96 3.29 25.03 -18.04
C ALA A 96 4.80 24.77 -17.85
N GLU A 97 5.20 24.24 -16.68
CA GLU A 97 6.62 24.02 -16.33
C GLU A 97 6.96 22.56 -16.03
N LEU A 98 5.96 21.67 -15.97
CA LEU A 98 6.13 20.30 -15.46
C LEU A 98 5.43 19.27 -16.35
N SER A 99 5.97 18.07 -16.38
CA SER A 99 5.32 16.89 -16.93
C SER A 99 5.21 15.80 -15.85
N CYS A 100 3.99 15.33 -15.61
CA CYS A 100 3.71 14.20 -14.72
C CYS A 100 3.43 12.95 -15.55
N VAL A 101 4.20 11.88 -15.33
CA VAL A 101 4.13 10.66 -16.14
C VAL A 101 3.83 9.45 -15.28
N CYS A 102 2.78 8.72 -15.64
CA CYS A 102 2.42 7.42 -15.09
C CYS A 102 3.01 6.32 -15.97
N PHE A 103 3.81 5.43 -15.36
CA PHE A 103 4.40 4.27 -16.02
C PHE A 103 3.87 2.98 -15.41
N HIS A 104 3.61 1.97 -16.24
CA HIS A 104 3.31 0.58 -15.85
C HIS A 104 2.26 0.42 -14.74
N SER A 105 1.22 1.24 -14.78
CA SER A 105 0.03 1.07 -13.97
C SER A 105 -0.65 -0.27 -14.28
N LYS A 106 -1.19 -0.92 -13.24
CA LYS A 106 -2.05 -2.10 -13.41
C LYS A 106 -3.44 -1.69 -13.92
N THR A 107 -3.93 -0.57 -13.41
CA THR A 107 -5.20 0.04 -13.80
C THR A 107 -4.96 1.53 -13.93
N LEU A 108 -5.50 2.11 -15.00
CA LEU A 108 -5.53 3.54 -15.23
C LEU A 108 -6.83 3.85 -15.97
N GLU A 109 -7.63 4.76 -15.44
CA GLU A 109 -8.94 5.08 -15.98
C GLU A 109 -9.37 6.49 -15.58
N LYS A 110 -10.24 7.09 -16.38
CA LYS A 110 -11.00 8.29 -15.99
C LYS A 110 -12.35 7.84 -15.42
N LEU A 111 -12.63 8.23 -14.20
CA LEU A 111 -13.89 7.96 -13.53
C LEU A 111 -14.73 9.23 -13.47
N SER A 112 -15.98 9.16 -13.92
CA SER A 112 -16.95 10.20 -13.59
C SER A 112 -17.26 10.20 -12.10
N ARG A 113 -17.83 11.29 -11.59
CA ARG A 113 -18.31 11.35 -10.19
C ARG A 113 -19.20 10.16 -9.81
N THR A 114 -20.08 9.73 -10.71
CA THR A 114 -20.97 8.57 -10.49
C THR A 114 -20.19 7.26 -10.54
N ALA A 115 -19.28 7.10 -11.51
CA ALA A 115 -18.46 5.90 -11.63
C ALA A 115 -17.55 5.73 -10.40
N LEU A 116 -16.93 6.81 -9.92
CA LEU A 116 -16.09 6.81 -8.73
C LEU A 116 -16.83 6.32 -7.49
N ARG A 117 -18.06 6.82 -7.24
CA ARG A 117 -18.90 6.40 -6.10
C ARG A 117 -19.28 4.93 -6.16
N ARG A 118 -19.46 4.38 -7.36
CA ARG A 118 -19.88 2.98 -7.58
C ARG A 118 -18.71 2.04 -7.88
N HIS A 119 -17.48 2.56 -7.89
CA HIS A 119 -16.33 1.78 -8.32
C HIS A 119 -16.11 0.57 -7.40
N PRO A 120 -16.05 -0.66 -7.95
CA PRO A 120 -16.19 -1.90 -7.18
C PRO A 120 -15.10 -2.08 -6.10
N HIS A 121 -13.90 -1.55 -6.35
CA HIS A 121 -12.81 -1.63 -5.38
C HIS A 121 -12.76 -0.44 -4.42
N LEU A 122 -13.15 0.76 -4.86
CA LEU A 122 -13.00 1.98 -4.07
C LEU A 122 -14.15 2.14 -3.07
N ALA A 123 -15.37 1.81 -3.48
CA ALA A 123 -16.58 1.93 -2.65
C ALA A 123 -16.59 0.97 -1.46
N ARG A 124 -15.76 -0.08 -1.49
CA ARG A 124 -15.72 -1.15 -0.48
C ARG A 124 -14.48 -1.12 0.39
N LEU A 125 -13.61 -0.11 0.24
CA LEU A 125 -12.38 -0.03 1.02
C LEU A 125 -12.66 -0.04 2.53
N GLY A 126 -11.79 -0.75 3.25
CA GLY A 126 -11.63 -0.66 4.70
C GLY A 126 -11.12 0.70 5.12
N PRO A 127 -11.18 1.01 6.43
CA PRO A 127 -10.49 2.17 6.99
C PRO A 127 -9.04 2.23 6.49
N ASP A 128 -8.62 3.42 6.05
CA ASP A 128 -7.28 3.65 5.52
C ASP A 128 -6.32 3.99 6.65
N LEU A 129 -5.28 3.17 6.81
CA LEU A 129 -4.25 3.35 7.84
C LEU A 129 -3.51 4.69 7.75
N LEU A 130 -3.40 5.26 6.56
CA LEU A 130 -2.81 6.58 6.32
C LEU A 130 -3.83 7.68 6.08
N GLY A 131 -5.12 7.36 6.05
CA GLY A 131 -6.19 8.35 5.94
C GLY A 131 -6.19 9.32 7.12
N ASN A 132 -6.75 10.52 6.91
CA ASN A 132 -6.82 11.57 7.93
C ASN A 132 -7.57 11.13 9.20
N GLN A 133 -8.57 10.26 9.06
CA GLN A 133 -9.37 9.73 10.16
C GLN A 133 -9.41 8.20 10.05
N PHE A 134 -8.35 7.54 10.50
CA PHE A 134 -8.36 6.08 10.60
C PHE A 134 -9.34 5.64 11.70
N ASP A 135 -10.44 5.02 11.29
CA ASP A 135 -11.42 4.43 12.20
C ASP A 135 -10.95 3.07 12.70
N MET A 136 -10.39 3.05 13.92
CA MET A 136 -9.87 1.86 14.56
C MET A 136 -10.96 0.86 14.94
N ASP A 137 -12.14 1.36 15.33
CA ASP A 137 -13.23 0.52 15.83
C ASP A 137 -13.95 -0.16 14.67
N GLU A 138 -14.13 0.54 13.55
CA GLU A 138 -14.64 -0.06 12.32
C GLU A 138 -13.65 -1.11 11.77
N ALA A 139 -12.34 -0.85 11.80
CA ALA A 139 -11.35 -1.85 11.41
C ALA A 139 -11.47 -3.10 12.29
N LEU A 140 -11.50 -2.93 13.62
CA LEU A 140 -11.66 -4.02 14.57
C LEU A 140 -12.94 -4.83 14.29
N LYS A 141 -14.07 -4.16 14.10
CA LYS A 141 -15.35 -4.79 13.77
C LYS A 141 -15.28 -5.60 12.48
N ARG A 142 -14.61 -5.11 11.43
CA ARG A 142 -14.42 -5.86 10.17
C ARG A 142 -13.54 -7.09 10.35
N PHE A 143 -12.48 -7.00 11.15
CA PHE A 143 -11.67 -8.16 11.51
C PHE A 143 -12.50 -9.20 12.27
N ARG A 144 -13.34 -8.78 13.23
CA ARG A 144 -14.21 -9.68 14.00
C ARG A 144 -15.32 -10.35 13.17
N ARG A 145 -15.72 -9.75 12.05
CA ARG A 145 -16.65 -10.38 11.09
C ARG A 145 -15.98 -11.46 10.21
N ARG A 146 -14.66 -11.56 10.26
CA ARG A 146 -13.82 -12.49 9.49
C ARG A 146 -12.83 -13.15 10.45
N ASP A 147 -13.32 -13.57 11.61
CA ASP A 147 -12.49 -14.07 12.70
C ASP A 147 -11.98 -15.50 12.46
N ASP A 148 -12.61 -16.22 11.53
CA ASP A 148 -12.28 -17.55 11.03
C ASP A 148 -11.13 -17.57 10.01
N VAL A 149 -10.67 -16.40 9.52
CA VAL A 149 -9.60 -16.34 8.53
C VAL A 149 -8.24 -16.10 9.19
N PRO A 150 -7.14 -16.64 8.61
CA PRO A 150 -5.80 -16.37 9.11
C PRO A 150 -5.48 -14.88 9.11
N ILE A 151 -4.81 -14.38 10.17
CA ILE A 151 -4.49 -12.94 10.32
C ILE A 151 -3.69 -12.38 9.14
N GLY A 152 -2.79 -13.19 8.55
CA GLY A 152 -2.04 -12.81 7.35
C GLY A 152 -2.92 -12.63 6.10
N VAL A 153 -4.04 -13.34 6.00
CA VAL A 153 -5.04 -13.15 4.94
C VAL A 153 -5.88 -11.91 5.22
N ALA A 154 -6.40 -11.76 6.44
CA ALA A 154 -7.22 -10.62 6.82
C ALA A 154 -6.51 -9.27 6.61
N LEU A 155 -5.21 -9.18 6.94
CA LEU A 155 -4.41 -7.97 6.72
C LEU A 155 -4.23 -7.59 5.24
N MET A 156 -4.40 -8.53 4.33
CA MET A 156 -4.29 -8.27 2.88
C MET A 156 -5.62 -7.86 2.25
N ASP A 157 -6.74 -8.11 2.94
CA ASP A 157 -8.07 -7.76 2.46
C ASP A 157 -8.30 -6.26 2.58
N GLN A 158 -8.25 -5.58 1.44
CA GLN A 158 -8.42 -4.13 1.37
C GLN A 158 -9.83 -3.68 1.76
N THR A 159 -10.80 -4.59 1.87
CA THR A 159 -12.16 -4.30 2.37
C THR A 159 -12.24 -4.33 3.89
N ILE A 160 -11.32 -5.03 4.57
CA ILE A 160 -11.20 -5.03 6.03
C ILE A 160 -10.38 -3.81 6.47
N ILE A 161 -9.18 -3.67 5.91
CA ILE A 161 -8.26 -2.57 6.20
C ILE A 161 -7.40 -2.27 4.96
N SER A 162 -7.24 -1.00 4.62
CA SER A 162 -6.60 -0.62 3.36
C SER A 162 -5.17 -0.11 3.55
N GLY A 163 -4.32 -0.32 2.52
CA GLY A 163 -2.95 0.18 2.48
C GLY A 163 -1.86 -0.87 2.76
N ILE A 164 -2.16 -1.97 3.46
CA ILE A 164 -1.18 -3.06 3.73
C ILE A 164 -1.03 -3.97 2.51
N GLY A 165 0.20 -4.25 2.09
CA GLY A 165 0.57 -5.32 1.16
C GLY A 165 1.55 -6.32 1.78
N ASN A 166 2.22 -7.13 0.94
CA ASN A 166 2.99 -8.28 1.40
C ASN A 166 4.17 -7.90 2.33
N VAL A 167 4.80 -6.75 2.08
CA VAL A 167 5.91 -6.29 2.92
C VAL A 167 5.38 -5.98 4.31
N TYR A 168 4.40 -5.07 4.40
CA TYR A 168 3.88 -4.66 5.70
C TYR A 168 3.21 -5.82 6.43
N LYS A 169 2.43 -6.68 5.76
CA LYS A 169 1.86 -7.90 6.39
C LYS A 169 2.95 -8.71 7.11
N SER A 170 4.01 -9.09 6.39
CA SER A 170 5.05 -9.97 6.94
C SER A 170 5.83 -9.28 8.07
N GLU A 171 6.19 -8.02 7.87
CA GLU A 171 7.01 -7.26 8.81
C GLU A 171 6.26 -6.89 10.08
N ILE A 172 5.00 -6.46 9.97
CA ILE A 172 4.18 -6.08 11.12
C ILE A 172 3.90 -7.31 11.99
N LEU A 173 3.50 -8.43 11.38
CA LEU A 173 3.24 -9.67 12.13
C LEU A 173 4.49 -10.19 12.83
N PHE A 174 5.66 -10.10 12.19
CA PHE A 174 6.92 -10.44 12.85
C PHE A 174 7.24 -9.53 14.04
N LEU A 175 7.06 -8.22 13.88
CA LEU A 175 7.34 -7.24 14.94
C LEU A 175 6.41 -7.39 16.13
N GLU A 176 5.16 -7.81 15.91
CA GLU A 176 4.19 -8.11 16.96
C GLU A 176 4.25 -9.56 17.46
N GLY A 177 5.17 -10.38 16.93
CA GLY A 177 5.35 -11.78 17.35
C GLY A 177 4.14 -12.68 17.06
N LEU A 178 3.34 -12.36 16.03
CA LEU A 178 2.13 -13.08 15.71
C LEU A 178 2.37 -14.08 14.57
N ASP A 179 1.93 -15.33 14.75
CA ASP A 179 1.85 -16.31 13.67
C ASP A 179 0.93 -15.77 12.57
N PRO A 180 1.41 -15.58 11.32
CA PRO A 180 0.56 -15.14 10.23
C PRO A 180 -0.56 -16.11 9.86
N PHE A 181 -0.49 -17.36 10.34
CA PHE A 181 -1.41 -18.43 9.98
C PHE A 181 -2.43 -18.78 11.05
N GLN A 182 -2.33 -18.16 12.23
CA GLN A 182 -3.39 -18.26 13.23
C GLN A 182 -4.59 -17.43 12.81
N ASP A 183 -5.79 -17.92 13.13
CA ASP A 183 -7.03 -17.22 12.82
C ASP A 183 -7.17 -15.95 13.67
N VAL A 184 -7.86 -14.95 13.12
CA VAL A 184 -8.11 -13.66 13.80
C VAL A 184 -8.84 -13.86 15.14
N SER A 185 -9.67 -14.90 15.27
CA SER A 185 -10.38 -15.29 16.49
C SER A 185 -9.45 -15.59 17.68
N ARG A 186 -8.20 -15.99 17.43
CA ARG A 186 -7.20 -16.27 18.47
C ARG A 186 -6.54 -15.02 19.04
N LEU A 187 -6.72 -13.87 18.39
CA LEU A 187 -6.15 -12.60 18.83
C LEU A 187 -7.17 -11.83 19.65
N SER A 188 -6.74 -11.24 20.77
CA SER A 188 -7.53 -10.27 21.53
C SER A 188 -7.68 -8.95 20.79
N ASP A 189 -8.70 -8.16 21.15
CA ASP A 189 -8.89 -6.81 20.59
C ASP A 189 -7.68 -5.92 20.87
N TYR A 190 -7.03 -6.09 22.02
CA TYR A 190 -5.80 -5.38 22.37
C TYR A 190 -4.66 -5.70 21.39
N GLN A 191 -4.47 -6.97 21.03
CA GLN A 191 -3.46 -7.37 20.03
C GLN A 191 -3.78 -6.78 18.66
N LEU A 192 -5.03 -6.82 18.21
CA LEU A 192 -5.43 -6.23 16.92
C LEU A 192 -5.23 -4.71 16.90
N ARG A 193 -5.60 -3.99 17.96
CA ARG A 193 -5.35 -2.54 18.06
C ARG A 193 -3.86 -2.22 18.05
N THR A 194 -3.05 -3.01 18.72
CA THR A 194 -1.58 -2.84 18.74
C THR A 194 -0.98 -3.07 17.35
N LEU A 195 -1.44 -4.12 16.66
CA LEU A 195 -1.10 -4.40 15.27
C LEU A 195 -1.42 -3.22 14.34
N PHE A 196 -2.61 -2.63 14.46
CA PHE A 196 -3.00 -1.47 13.65
C PHE A 196 -2.12 -0.24 13.92
N ARG A 197 -1.82 0.05 15.19
CA ARG A 197 -0.90 1.15 15.56
C ARG A 197 0.50 0.92 14.98
N ARG A 198 1.01 -0.31 15.03
CA ARG A 198 2.29 -0.68 14.40
C ARG A 198 2.24 -0.45 12.90
N ALA A 199 1.15 -0.85 12.25
CA ALA A 199 0.95 -0.66 10.83
C ALA A 199 0.99 0.82 10.45
N GLN A 200 0.21 1.66 11.14
CA GLN A 200 0.20 3.11 10.91
C GLN A 200 1.58 3.73 11.13
N TYR A 201 2.26 3.36 12.21
CA TYR A 201 3.61 3.86 12.50
C TYR A 201 4.59 3.55 11.37
N LEU A 202 4.65 2.30 10.92
CA LEU A 202 5.57 1.88 9.87
C LEU A 202 5.22 2.48 8.51
N LEU A 203 3.93 2.54 8.16
CA LEU A 203 3.48 3.18 6.93
C LEU A 203 3.87 4.66 6.90
N ARG A 204 3.56 5.42 7.97
CA ARG A 204 3.90 6.86 8.08
C ARG A 204 5.40 7.09 8.00
N LYS A 205 6.20 6.25 8.68
CA LYS A 205 7.66 6.35 8.69
C LYS A 205 8.27 6.13 7.29
N ASN A 206 7.54 5.52 6.36
CA ASN A 206 8.00 5.20 5.01
C ASN A 206 7.34 6.06 3.91
N VAL A 207 6.63 7.13 4.28
CA VAL A 207 6.12 8.13 3.31
C VAL A 207 7.27 8.96 2.71
N GLY A 208 8.45 9.00 3.34
CA GLY A 208 9.61 9.74 2.84
C GLY A 208 10.19 9.18 1.52
N ARG A 209 11.15 9.92 0.94
CA ARG A 209 11.83 9.55 -0.32
C ARG A 209 12.78 8.34 -0.19
N GLN A 210 13.08 7.93 1.03
CA GLN A 210 13.99 6.84 1.30
C GLN A 210 13.36 5.49 0.92
N PRO A 211 14.16 4.50 0.52
CA PRO A 211 13.64 3.17 0.26
C PRO A 211 12.95 2.60 1.51
N ARG A 212 11.79 1.97 1.31
CA ARG A 212 10.98 1.40 2.39
C ARG A 212 11.85 0.53 3.31
N ARG A 213 11.79 0.79 4.61
CA ARG A 213 12.44 0.01 5.66
C ARG A 213 11.55 -0.13 6.90
N THR A 214 11.60 -1.31 7.48
CA THR A 214 10.89 -1.72 8.70
C THR A 214 11.87 -2.10 9.81
N ARG A 215 13.15 -2.19 9.46
CA ARG A 215 14.29 -2.33 10.36
C ARG A 215 15.23 -1.13 10.24
N PHE A 216 15.63 -0.60 11.39
CA PHE A 216 16.40 0.65 11.50
C PHE A 216 17.87 0.44 11.93
N GLY A 217 18.45 -0.72 11.65
CA GLY A 217 19.88 -0.98 11.91
C GLY A 217 20.82 -0.34 10.89
N HIS A 218 22.12 -0.34 11.21
CA HIS A 218 23.21 0.23 10.38
C HIS A 218 23.87 -0.76 9.43
N ASP A 219 23.47 -2.03 9.44
CA ASP A 219 24.04 -3.13 8.63
C ASP A 219 23.47 -3.22 7.19
N GLY A 220 22.81 -2.17 6.70
CA GLY A 220 22.16 -2.12 5.39
C GLY A 220 20.86 -2.96 5.27
N LYS A 221 20.48 -3.78 6.26
CA LYS A 221 19.27 -4.62 6.18
C LYS A 221 18.01 -3.81 6.49
N ARG A 222 17.14 -3.67 5.49
CA ARG A 222 15.90 -2.87 5.54
C ARG A 222 14.70 -3.59 6.16
N HIS A 223 14.67 -4.93 6.11
CA HIS A 223 13.55 -5.76 6.54
C HIS A 223 13.98 -6.83 7.54
N TRP A 224 13.06 -7.25 8.39
CA TRP A 224 13.25 -8.32 9.36
C TRP A 224 13.05 -9.70 8.75
N VAL A 225 12.02 -9.92 7.95
CA VAL A 225 11.67 -11.23 7.37
C VAL A 225 11.34 -11.16 5.88
N TYR A 226 10.77 -10.06 5.39
CA TYR A 226 10.32 -9.96 4.01
C TYR A 226 11.47 -10.07 3.01
N GLY A 227 11.34 -11.00 2.06
CA GLY A 227 12.36 -11.25 1.04
C GLY A 227 13.58 -12.02 1.54
N ARG A 228 13.56 -12.51 2.79
CA ARG A 228 14.72 -13.12 3.45
C ARG A 228 14.54 -14.62 3.72
N SER A 229 13.73 -15.31 2.90
CA SER A 229 13.50 -16.75 3.04
C SER A 229 14.83 -17.52 2.98
N GLY A 230 15.04 -18.48 3.87
CA GLY A 230 16.29 -19.24 4.00
C GLY A 230 17.39 -18.53 4.79
N GLU A 231 17.29 -17.22 5.02
CA GLU A 231 18.25 -16.49 5.84
C GLU A 231 18.02 -16.69 7.34
N LYS A 232 19.05 -16.38 8.13
CA LYS A 232 18.97 -16.33 9.60
C LYS A 232 18.18 -15.10 10.07
N CYS A 233 17.24 -15.32 10.98
CA CYS A 233 16.48 -14.30 11.68
C CYS A 233 17.41 -13.41 12.49
N LEU A 234 17.24 -12.09 12.35
CA LEU A 234 18.09 -11.10 13.03
C LEU A 234 17.74 -10.92 14.51
N LYS A 235 16.67 -11.58 14.98
CA LYS A 235 16.25 -11.55 16.39
C LYS A 235 16.69 -12.79 17.15
N CYS A 236 16.51 -13.99 16.58
CA CYS A 236 16.77 -15.26 17.27
C CYS A 236 17.75 -16.21 16.57
N GLY A 237 18.24 -15.89 15.37
CA GLY A 237 19.10 -16.78 14.59
C GLY A 237 18.40 -17.97 13.90
N GLY A 238 17.11 -18.22 14.16
CA GLY A 238 16.33 -19.25 13.46
C GLY A 238 16.16 -18.97 11.96
N THR A 239 15.83 -19.99 11.17
CA THR A 239 15.62 -19.82 9.72
C THR A 239 14.31 -19.07 9.43
N ILE A 240 14.33 -18.14 8.47
CA ILE A 240 13.13 -17.45 7.98
C ILE A 240 12.49 -18.32 6.89
N HIS A 241 11.18 -18.51 7.00
CA HIS A 241 10.39 -19.29 6.05
C HIS A 241 9.55 -18.39 5.15
N MET A 242 9.17 -18.92 4.00
CA MET A 242 8.20 -18.31 3.10
C MET A 242 7.25 -19.36 2.56
N ARG A 243 5.95 -19.02 2.53
CA ARG A 243 4.91 -19.80 1.86
C ARG A 243 3.87 -18.87 1.26
N ARG A 244 3.15 -19.36 0.26
CA ARG A 244 1.99 -18.66 -0.30
C ARG A 244 0.81 -18.83 0.65
N GLN A 245 0.03 -17.76 0.81
CA GLN A 245 -1.10 -17.70 1.74
C GLN A 245 -2.33 -17.08 1.06
N GLY A 246 -3.51 -17.65 1.35
CA GLY A 246 -4.80 -17.26 0.78
C GLY A 246 -4.93 -17.58 -0.71
N ASP A 247 -6.14 -17.39 -1.24
CA ASP A 247 -6.51 -17.81 -2.60
C ASP A 247 -5.67 -17.12 -3.69
N LEU A 248 -5.25 -15.88 -3.44
CA LEU A 248 -4.39 -15.12 -4.36
C LEU A 248 -2.90 -15.47 -4.26
N GLY A 249 -2.55 -16.53 -3.52
CA GLY A 249 -1.17 -17.04 -3.43
C GLY A 249 -0.16 -15.97 -2.96
N ARG A 250 -0.53 -15.15 -1.99
CA ARG A 250 0.30 -14.02 -1.55
C ARG A 250 1.48 -14.51 -0.72
N SER A 251 2.71 -14.11 -1.06
CA SER A 251 3.89 -14.49 -0.28
C SER A 251 3.79 -13.97 1.15
N THR A 252 4.03 -14.85 2.12
CA THR A 252 4.13 -14.55 3.55
C THR A 252 5.49 -15.01 4.04
N TYR A 253 6.25 -14.10 4.64
CA TYR A 253 7.55 -14.40 5.25
C TYR A 253 7.41 -14.33 6.77
N TRP A 254 8.01 -15.29 7.49
CA TRP A 254 7.95 -15.31 8.95
C TRP A 254 9.13 -16.07 9.55
N CYS A 255 9.36 -15.89 10.84
CA CYS A 255 10.33 -16.66 11.60
C CYS A 255 9.58 -17.53 12.63
N PRO A 256 9.53 -18.87 12.46
CA PRO A 256 8.76 -19.73 13.37
C PRO A 256 9.16 -19.56 14.84
N PRO A 257 10.45 -19.57 15.24
CA PRO A 257 10.80 -19.40 16.65
C PRO A 257 10.40 -18.06 17.27
N CYS A 258 10.19 -17.01 16.47
CA CYS A 258 9.77 -15.69 16.95
C CYS A 258 8.25 -15.46 16.88
N GLN A 259 7.52 -16.31 16.17
CA GLN A 259 6.10 -16.11 15.83
C GLN A 259 5.25 -17.35 16.11
N GLU A 260 5.83 -18.44 16.61
CA GLU A 260 5.08 -19.55 17.16
C GLU A 260 4.36 -19.08 18.42
N VAL A 261 3.04 -19.15 18.36
CA VAL A 261 2.18 -18.97 19.54
C VAL A 261 2.58 -20.07 20.52
N SER A 262 2.95 -19.70 21.74
CA SER A 262 3.04 -20.62 22.87
C SER A 262 1.64 -21.12 23.21
N GLY A 263 1.08 -21.97 22.36
CA GLY A 263 -0.17 -22.67 22.58
C GLY A 263 0.09 -23.78 23.58
N THR A 264 -0.10 -23.46 24.86
CA THR A 264 -0.14 -24.31 26.08
C THR A 264 0.87 -23.82 27.12
N GLY A 265 0.37 -23.45 28.30
CA GLY A 265 1.19 -23.24 29.47
C GLY A 265 1.93 -24.53 29.80
N ARG A 266 3.21 -24.63 29.43
CA ARG A 266 4.14 -25.51 30.13
C ARG A 266 4.43 -24.85 31.47
N ARG A 267 3.80 -25.36 32.53
CA ARG A 267 4.34 -25.25 33.89
C ARG A 267 5.81 -25.62 33.81
N ALA A 268 6.68 -24.66 34.11
CA ALA A 268 8.08 -24.94 34.35
C ALA A 268 8.16 -25.75 35.65
N GLY A 269 8.18 -27.08 35.52
CA GLY A 269 8.70 -27.96 36.55
C GLY A 269 10.22 -27.78 36.57
N ARG A 270 10.72 -27.11 37.59
CA ARG A 270 12.11 -27.24 38.05
C ARG A 270 12.32 -28.63 38.64
N PRO A 271 13.50 -29.20 38.47
CA PRO A 271 14.36 -29.43 39.64
C PRO A 271 15.34 -28.28 39.83
#